data_AF-A0A4U7F624-F1
#
_entry.id   AF-A0A4U7F624-F1
#
_cell.length_a   1.000
_cell.length_b   1.000
_cell.length_c   1.000
_cell.angle_alpha   90.00
_cell.angle_beta   90.00
_cell.angle_gamma   90.00
#
_symmetry.space_group_name_H-M   'P 1'
#
loop_
_entity.id
_entity.type
_entity.pdbx_description
1 polymer ?
#
loop_
_entity_poly.entity_id
_entity_poly.type
_entity_poly.pdbx_seq_one_letter_code
_entity_poly.pdbx_strand_id
1 'polypeptide(L)'
;MAEFGDATDAIGDTEMWTEAAMVLGGLAAAVVLRNGIDSRFDLPDEVYGVIVAATAAMLGYSEIAVGGMGHTGIKLAERVGLKGTVENAGA
;
A
#
# COMPACT_ATOMS: atom_id res chain seq x y z
N MET A 1 -25.74 -11.19 -15.12
CA MET A 1 -25.18 -12.51 -14.73
C MET A 1 -23.80 -12.78 -15.34
N ALA A 2 -23.41 -12.15 -16.46
CA ALA A 2 -22.04 -12.24 -16.98
C ALA A 2 -21.01 -11.56 -16.06
N GLU A 3 -21.30 -10.37 -15.56
CA GLU A 3 -20.40 -9.59 -14.69
C GLU A 3 -20.18 -10.22 -13.30
N PHE A 4 -21.18 -10.93 -12.77
CA PHE A 4 -21.02 -11.72 -11.53
C PHE A 4 -20.22 -13.00 -11.76
N GLY A 5 -20.26 -13.57 -12.97
CA GLY A 5 -19.45 -14.72 -13.37
C GLY A 5 -17.98 -14.34 -13.49
N ASP A 6 -17.67 -13.24 -14.19
CA ASP A 6 -16.31 -12.70 -14.30
C ASP A 6 -15.72 -12.32 -12.93
N ALA A 7 -16.51 -11.71 -12.05
CA ALA A 7 -16.06 -11.39 -10.70
C ALA A 7 -15.80 -12.64 -9.84
N THR A 8 -16.54 -13.72 -10.06
CA THR A 8 -16.36 -14.99 -9.34
C THR A 8 -15.15 -15.75 -9.87
N ASP A 9 -14.91 -15.74 -11.19
CA ASP A 9 -13.70 -16.30 -11.81
C ASP A 9 -12.46 -15.51 -11.42
N ALA A 10 -12.53 -14.18 -11.33
CA ALA A 10 -11.44 -13.34 -10.83
C ALA A 10 -11.07 -13.70 -9.38
N ILE A 11 -12.05 -13.99 -8.51
CA ILE A 11 -11.79 -14.45 -7.13
C ILE A 11 -11.09 -15.82 -7.09
N GLY A 12 -11.26 -16.67 -8.10
CA GLY A 12 -10.56 -17.96 -8.22
C GLY A 12 -9.14 -17.85 -8.79
N ASP A 13 -8.76 -16.69 -9.33
CA ASP A 13 -7.52 -16.52 -10.07
C ASP A 13 -6.32 -16.35 -9.12
N THR A 14 -5.43 -17.34 -9.12
CA THR A 14 -4.23 -17.37 -8.28
C THR A 14 -3.24 -16.27 -8.66
N GLU A 15 -3.22 -15.82 -9.92
CA GLU A 15 -2.34 -14.74 -10.38
C GLU A 15 -2.77 -13.40 -9.77
N MET A 16 -4.08 -13.11 -9.76
CA MET A 16 -4.64 -11.93 -9.09
C MET A 16 -4.28 -11.87 -7.60
N TRP A 17 -4.39 -13.00 -6.88
CA TRP A 17 -4.02 -13.06 -5.47
C TRP A 17 -2.52 -12.89 -5.24
N THR A 18 -1.69 -13.36 -6.16
CA THR A 18 -0.23 -13.19 -6.09
C THR A 18 0.15 -11.74 -6.31
N GLU A 19 -0.45 -11.07 -7.30
CA GLU A 19 -0.27 -9.64 -7.55
C GLU A 19 -0.70 -8.80 -6.34
N ALA A 20 -1.89 -9.08 -5.81
CA ALA A 20 -2.40 -8.42 -4.61
C ALA A 20 -1.48 -8.65 -3.39
N ALA A 21 -0.94 -9.86 -3.22
CA ALA A 21 0.01 -10.16 -2.15
C ALA A 21 1.32 -9.37 -2.32
N MET A 22 1.80 -9.14 -3.54
CA MET A 22 2.98 -8.31 -3.79
C MET A 22 2.72 -6.83 -3.48
N VAL A 23 1.54 -6.31 -3.85
CA VAL A 23 1.11 -4.95 -3.46
C VAL A 23 1.04 -4.82 -1.94
N LEU A 24 0.38 -5.77 -1.25
CA LEU A 24 0.32 -5.78 0.20
C LEU A 24 1.72 -5.93 0.83
N GLY A 25 2.60 -6.70 0.21
CA GLY A 25 3.99 -6.86 0.59
C GLY A 25 4.76 -5.54 0.55
N GLY A 26 4.58 -4.73 -0.50
CA GLY A 26 5.15 -3.38 -0.59
C GLY A 26 4.62 -2.45 0.51
N LEU A 27 3.32 -2.51 0.79
CA LEU A 27 2.71 -1.72 1.85
C LEU A 27 3.24 -2.11 3.24
N ALA A 28 3.36 -3.42 3.50
CA ALA A 28 3.93 -3.94 4.73
C ALA A 28 5.43 -3.62 4.87
N ALA A 29 6.19 -3.67 3.77
CA ALA A 29 7.61 -3.32 3.75
C ALA A 29 7.85 -1.87 4.21
N ALA A 30 6.97 -0.94 3.83
CA ALA A 30 7.05 0.45 4.28
C ALA A 30 6.83 0.59 5.79
N VAL A 31 5.88 -0.17 6.36
CA VAL A 31 5.63 -0.22 7.81
C VAL A 31 6.84 -0.80 8.56
N VAL A 32 7.42 -1.88 8.03
CA VAL A 32 8.62 -2.51 8.62
C VAL A 32 9.80 -1.55 8.57
N LEU A 33 10.02 -0.85 7.45
CA LEU A 33 11.10 0.12 7.31
C LEU A 33 10.94 1.30 8.28
N ARG A 34 9.73 1.82 8.45
CA ARG A 34 9.44 2.82 9.47
C ARG A 34 9.80 2.29 10.85
N ASN A 35 9.20 1.19 11.29
CA ASN A 35 9.44 0.66 12.64
C ASN A 35 10.90 0.26 12.89
N GLY A 36 11.65 -0.13 11.85
CA GLY A 36 13.06 -0.53 11.96
C GLY A 36 14.08 0.62 11.90
N ILE A 37 13.78 1.71 11.18
CA ILE A 37 14.74 2.78 10.88
C ILE A 37 14.40 4.11 11.58
N ASP A 38 13.13 4.36 11.88
CA ASP A 38 12.61 5.67 12.31
C ASP A 38 13.22 6.16 13.63
N SER A 39 13.72 5.27 14.49
CA SER A 39 14.45 5.66 15.70
C SER A 39 15.72 6.50 15.47
N ARG A 40 16.20 6.65 14.21
CA ARG A 40 17.43 7.40 13.89
C ARG A 40 17.25 8.65 13.04
N PHE A 41 16.16 8.79 12.30
CA PHE A 41 16.06 9.82 11.26
C PHE A 41 14.84 10.74 11.37
N ASP A 42 13.83 10.38 12.18
CA ASP A 42 12.60 11.19 12.41
C ASP A 42 12.00 11.72 11.09
N LEU A 43 11.84 10.81 10.12
CA LEU A 43 11.36 11.18 8.78
C LEU A 43 9.82 11.10 8.76
N PRO A 44 9.16 11.92 7.93
CA PRO A 44 7.72 11.80 7.75
C PRO A 44 7.32 10.40 7.28
N ASP A 45 6.26 9.84 7.87
CA ASP A 45 5.77 8.47 7.60
C ASP A 45 5.62 8.17 6.10
N GLU A 46 5.24 9.17 5.29
CA GLU A 46 5.04 9.04 3.85
C GLU A 46 6.33 8.68 3.08
N VAL A 47 7.49 9.11 3.59
CA VAL A 47 8.79 8.95 2.95
C VAL A 47 9.18 7.48 2.90
N TYR A 48 8.81 6.69 3.91
CA TYR A 48 9.10 5.25 3.94
C TYR A 48 8.41 4.50 2.80
N GLY A 49 7.17 4.88 2.46
CA GLY A 49 6.46 4.35 1.30
C GLY A 49 7.13 4.72 -0.03
N VAL A 50 7.62 5.97 -0.14
CA VAL A 50 8.35 6.44 -1.33
C VAL A 50 9.68 5.71 -1.50
N ILE A 51 10.40 5.45 -0.41
CA ILE A 51 11.66 4.69 -0.44
C ILE A 51 11.41 3.26 -0.93
N VAL A 52 10.37 2.59 -0.41
CA VAL A 52 9.98 1.26 -0.90
C VAL A 52 9.62 1.31 -2.37
N ALA A 53 8.80 2.27 -2.77
CA ALA A 53 8.36 2.42 -4.15
C ALA A 53 9.54 2.64 -5.11
N ALA A 54 10.44 3.56 -4.78
CA ALA A 54 11.62 3.84 -5.57
C ALA A 54 12.54 2.63 -5.67
N THR A 55 12.80 1.94 -4.56
CA THR A 55 13.66 0.75 -4.53
C THR A 55 13.04 -0.39 -5.34
N ALA A 56 11.74 -0.64 -5.16
CA ALA A 56 11.02 -1.68 -5.88
C ALA A 56 10.96 -1.40 -7.39
N ALA A 57 10.73 -0.15 -7.80
CA ALA A 57 10.73 0.26 -9.20
C ALA A 57 12.12 0.08 -9.85
N MET A 58 13.21 0.40 -9.14
CA MET A 58 14.57 0.18 -9.63
C MET A 58 14.90 -1.32 -9.82
N LEU A 59 14.29 -2.18 -9.01
CA LEU A 59 14.45 -3.64 -9.09
C LEU A 59 13.47 -4.30 -10.07
N GLY A 60 12.55 -3.53 -10.68
CA GLY A 60 11.56 -4.04 -11.62
C GLY A 60 10.32 -4.68 -10.98
N TYR A 61 10.08 -4.45 -9.68
CA TYR A 61 8.89 -4.95 -8.97
C TYR A 61 7.79 -3.88 -8.94
N SER A 62 7.01 -3.79 -10.02
CA SER A 62 5.93 -2.80 -10.19
C SER A 62 4.86 -2.89 -9.11
N GLU A 63 4.46 -4.10 -8.72
CA GLU A 63 3.36 -4.36 -7.79
C GLU A 63 3.77 -3.95 -6.37
N ILE A 64 5.01 -4.28 -5.98
CA ILE A 64 5.59 -3.84 -4.72
C ILE A 64 5.74 -2.31 -4.70
N ALA A 65 6.09 -1.70 -5.85
CA ALA A 65 6.19 -0.25 -5.95
C ALA A 65 4.82 0.44 -5.75
N VAL A 66 3.77 -0.12 -6.33
CA VAL A 66 2.38 0.32 -6.12
C VAL A 66 2.00 0.19 -4.64
N GLY A 67 2.38 -0.91 -3.99
CA GLY A 67 2.21 -1.12 -2.55
C GLY A 67 2.89 -0.05 -1.69
N GLY A 68 4.15 0.26 -2.00
CA GLY A 68 4.92 1.32 -1.34
C GLY A 68 4.29 2.70 -1.50
N MET A 69 3.87 3.05 -2.73
CA MET A 69 3.16 4.30 -3.00
C MET A 69 1.79 4.35 -2.30
N GLY A 70 1.10 3.21 -2.20
CA GLY A 70 -0.15 3.08 -1.44
C GLY A 70 0.04 3.46 0.03
N HIS A 71 1.14 3.03 0.66
CA HIS A 71 1.49 3.46 2.02
C HIS A 71 1.65 4.98 2.12
N THR A 72 2.40 5.59 1.19
CA THR A 72 2.57 7.05 1.11
C THR A 72 1.23 7.77 0.98
N GLY A 73 0.35 7.31 0.09
CA GLY A 73 -0.98 7.89 -0.11
C GLY A 73 -1.85 7.82 1.15
N ILE A 74 -1.86 6.68 1.84
CA ILE A 74 -2.59 6.51 3.10
C ILE A 74 -2.05 7.50 4.14
N LYS A 75 -0.73 7.58 4.33
CA LYS A 75 -0.12 8.47 5.31
C LYS A 75 -0.35 9.95 5.02
N LEU A 76 -0.28 10.35 3.76
CA LEU A 76 -0.69 11.69 3.33
C LEU A 76 -2.15 11.96 3.68
N ALA A 77 -3.05 11.00 3.42
CA ALA A 77 -4.47 11.13 3.74
C ALA A 77 -4.72 11.26 5.24
N GLU A 78 -4.01 10.48 6.07
CA GLU A 78 -4.02 10.61 7.53
C GLU A 78 -3.56 12.01 7.96
N ARG A 79 -2.47 12.50 7.37
CA ARG A 79 -1.86 13.80 7.70
C ARG A 79 -2.75 14.99 7.34
N VAL A 80 -3.50 14.92 6.25
CA VAL A 80 -4.47 15.98 5.87
C VAL A 80 -5.81 15.86 6.59
N GLY A 81 -5.96 14.91 7.52
CA GLY A 81 -7.14 14.78 8.37
C GLY A 81 -8.32 14.04 7.74
N LEU A 82 -8.15 13.40 6.57
CA LEU A 82 -9.24 12.66 5.90
C LEU A 82 -9.74 11.48 6.75
N LYS A 83 -8.86 10.87 7.56
CA LYS A 83 -9.24 9.75 8.44
C LYS A 83 -10.31 10.17 9.47
N GLY A 84 -10.19 11.38 10.04
CA GLY A 84 -11.13 11.91 11.02
C GLY A 84 -12.50 12.30 10.43
N THR A 85 -12.56 12.62 9.14
CA THR A 85 -13.82 12.91 8.44
C THR A 85 -14.59 11.64 8.10
N VAL A 86 -13.90 10.55 7.74
CA VAL A 86 -14.54 9.26 7.41
C VAL A 86 -15.01 8.52 8.68
N GLU A 87 -14.26 8.56 9.78
CA GLU A 87 -14.72 7.99 11.07
C GLU A 87 -15.96 8.69 11.64
N ASN A 88 -16.11 10.00 11.43
CA ASN A 88 -17.32 10.73 11.85
C ASN A 88 -18.50 10.59 10.88
N ALA A 89 -18.26 10.34 9.59
CA ALA A 89 -19.34 10.12 8.62
C ALA A 89 -20.00 8.73 8.74
N GLY A 90 -19.35 7.81 9.45
CA GLY A 90 -19.87 6.48 9.78
C GLY A 90 -20.51 6.34 11.16
N ALA A 91 -20.66 7.45 11.92
CA ALA A 91 -21.27 7.48 13.25
C ALA A 91 -22.74 7.96 13.21
#